data_AF-A0A953KG94-F1
#
_entry.id   AF-A0A953KG94-F1
#
_cell.length_a   1.000
_cell.length_b   1.000
_cell.length_c   1.000
_cell.angle_alpha   90.00
_cell.angle_beta   90.00
_cell.angle_gamma   90.00
#
_symmetry.space_group_name_H-M   'P 1'
#
loop_
_entity.id
_entity.type
_entity.pdbx_description
1 polymer ?
#
loop_
_entity_poly.entity_id
_entity_poly.type
_entity_poly.pdbx_seq_one_letter_code
_entity_poly.pdbx_strand_id
1 'polypeptide(L)'
;MPSTPESEVSQLRRPPNLGAAEQTAQPSLLPEAESRSAPERQVDSYILYIMRNPLLISEPERSARATQICIEHVAKWAKEPVETSIFAQRTRWLRHVPIPDRLLVKALRAMRYDGLMFIGADGVIAHVFFQRHPNELRMFSVAVAEPFQGHGLAERALEQFVQYAKGCPGVESLRFGANGHDAVRHICRKFHARQEALGLELDPDTGIARIVRRGNSE
;
A
#
# COMPACT_ATOMS: atom_id res chain seq x y z
N MET A 1 14.99 -31.87 38.48
CA MET A 1 15.01 -30.84 39.55
C MET A 1 16.36 -30.12 39.45
N PRO A 2 16.40 -28.78 39.53
CA PRO A 2 16.54 -27.94 38.34
C PRO A 2 17.75 -27.00 38.39
N SER A 3 18.16 -26.48 37.22
CA SER A 3 18.63 -25.09 37.08
C SER A 3 18.77 -24.75 35.59
N THR A 4 17.75 -24.11 35.06
CA THR A 4 17.75 -23.38 33.78
C THR A 4 18.08 -21.92 34.11
N PRO A 5 19.05 -21.25 33.45
CA PRO A 5 19.15 -19.81 33.53
C PRO A 5 18.41 -19.14 32.36
N GLU A 6 17.40 -18.37 32.76
CA GLU A 6 17.20 -16.96 32.40
C GLU A 6 16.99 -16.58 30.93
N SER A 7 15.70 -16.56 30.60
CA SER A 7 14.99 -15.51 29.86
C SER A 7 15.72 -14.16 29.76
N GLU A 8 16.32 -13.87 28.61
CA GLU A 8 16.53 -12.48 28.16
C GLU A 8 15.25 -11.94 27.53
N VAL A 9 14.58 -11.08 28.30
CA VAL A 9 13.47 -10.23 27.86
C VAL A 9 14.05 -9.21 26.88
N SER A 10 13.88 -9.47 25.59
CA SER A 10 14.17 -8.51 24.52
C SER A 10 13.24 -7.32 24.64
N GLN A 11 13.77 -6.21 25.15
CA GLN A 11 13.08 -4.92 25.16
C GLN A 11 12.83 -4.48 23.72
N LEU A 12 11.59 -4.66 23.27
CA LEU A 12 11.06 -4.10 22.03
C LEU A 12 11.20 -2.58 22.06
N ARG A 13 12.30 -2.10 21.46
CA ARG A 13 12.43 -0.71 21.02
C ARG A 13 11.25 -0.39 20.11
N ARG A 14 10.52 0.67 20.43
CA ARG A 14 9.52 1.27 19.53
C ARG A 14 10.17 1.47 18.15
N PRO A 15 9.48 1.14 17.04
CA PRO A 15 9.97 1.51 15.73
C PRO A 15 10.13 3.04 15.69
N PRO A 16 11.16 3.56 14.99
CA PRO A 16 11.30 4.99 14.81
C PRO A 16 10.03 5.51 14.15
N ASN A 17 9.45 6.52 14.78
CA ASN A 17 8.50 7.42 14.15
C ASN A 17 9.15 7.84 12.82
N LEU A 18 8.56 7.48 11.68
CA LEU A 18 8.95 8.03 10.38
C LEU A 18 8.51 9.49 10.39
N GLY A 19 9.27 10.29 11.13
CA GLY A 19 9.19 11.72 11.16
C GLY A 19 9.51 12.24 9.77
N ALA A 20 8.75 13.26 9.40
CA ALA A 20 9.00 14.15 8.30
C ALA A 20 10.50 14.40 8.12
N ALA A 21 10.98 14.25 6.89
CA ALA A 21 12.29 14.75 6.51
C ALA A 21 12.26 16.28 6.66
N GLU A 22 12.86 16.81 7.73
CA GLU A 22 13.28 18.20 7.80
C GLU A 22 14.31 18.44 6.69
N GLN A 23 13.86 19.06 5.60
CA GLN A 23 14.74 19.74 4.65
C GLN A 23 14.79 21.22 5.02
N THR A 24 15.98 21.65 5.38
CA THR A 24 16.37 23.04 5.62
C THR A 24 16.02 23.90 4.41
N ALA A 25 15.02 24.76 4.56
CA ALA A 25 14.59 25.70 3.54
C ALA A 25 15.65 26.79 3.32
N GLN A 26 16.07 26.95 2.06
CA GLN A 26 16.64 28.21 1.57
C GLN A 26 15.48 29.18 1.27
N PRO A 27 15.60 30.48 1.58
CA PRO A 27 14.53 31.45 1.32
C PRO A 27 14.52 31.78 -0.18
N SER A 28 13.56 31.22 -0.91
CA SER A 28 13.25 31.64 -2.28
C SER A 28 12.12 32.67 -2.24
N LEU A 29 12.47 33.91 -2.55
CA LEU A 29 11.52 34.99 -2.83
C LEU A 29 10.82 34.69 -4.16
N LEU A 30 9.59 34.19 -4.09
CA LEU A 30 8.65 34.15 -5.22
C LEU A 30 7.30 34.73 -4.78
N PRO A 31 6.59 35.39 -5.72
CA PRO A 31 5.44 36.25 -5.41
C PRO A 31 4.24 35.44 -4.92
N GLU A 32 3.48 36.07 -4.03
CA GLU A 32 2.22 35.58 -3.45
C GLU A 32 1.28 35.10 -4.55
N ALA A 33 1.22 33.78 -4.74
CA ALA A 33 0.22 33.16 -5.58
C ALA A 33 -1.13 33.23 -4.85
N GLU A 34 -2.07 33.93 -5.48
CA GLU A 34 -3.46 34.06 -5.05
C GLU A 34 -4.01 32.70 -4.57
N SER A 35 -4.37 32.66 -3.28
CA SER A 35 -5.11 31.58 -2.65
C SER A 35 -6.50 31.47 -3.28
N ARG A 36 -6.58 30.74 -4.39
CA ARG A 36 -7.85 30.27 -4.94
C ARG A 36 -8.26 29.06 -4.11
N SER A 37 -9.04 29.32 -3.07
CA SER A 37 -9.81 28.29 -2.38
C SER A 37 -10.76 27.63 -3.37
N ALA A 38 -10.29 26.57 -4.02
CA ALA A 38 -11.17 25.66 -4.73
C ALA A 38 -12.22 25.15 -3.73
N PRO A 39 -13.51 25.10 -4.11
CA PRO A 39 -14.56 24.70 -3.18
C PRO A 39 -14.30 23.25 -2.75
N GLU A 40 -14.12 23.01 -1.45
CA GLU A 40 -13.78 21.70 -0.85
C GLU A 40 -14.60 20.53 -1.41
N ARG A 41 -15.87 20.79 -1.78
CA ARG A 41 -16.78 19.78 -2.38
C ARG A 41 -16.31 19.23 -3.72
N GLN A 42 -15.58 20.00 -4.53
CA GLN A 42 -15.11 19.55 -5.85
C GLN A 42 -13.91 18.60 -5.72
N VAL A 43 -13.05 18.85 -4.73
CA VAL A 43 -11.89 18.00 -4.40
C VAL A 43 -12.35 16.61 -3.96
N ASP A 44 -13.42 16.52 -3.18
CA ASP A 44 -14.00 15.25 -2.72
C ASP A 44 -14.49 14.36 -3.88
N SER A 45 -15.19 14.94 -4.85
CA SER A 45 -15.73 14.15 -5.98
C SER A 45 -14.63 13.62 -6.91
N TYR A 46 -13.58 14.40 -7.14
CA TYR A 46 -12.42 13.99 -7.93
C TYR A 46 -11.60 12.90 -7.23
N ILE A 47 -11.33 13.05 -5.93
CA ILE A 47 -10.64 12.03 -5.14
C ILE A 47 -11.46 10.73 -5.12
N LEU A 48 -12.78 10.80 -4.93
CA LEU A 48 -13.65 9.64 -5.00
C LEU A 48 -13.59 8.93 -6.35
N TYR A 49 -13.51 9.68 -7.46
CA TYR A 49 -13.36 9.11 -8.78
C TYR A 49 -12.04 8.34 -8.94
N ILE A 50 -10.91 8.92 -8.48
CA ILE A 50 -9.59 8.28 -8.51
C ILE A 50 -9.63 6.99 -7.69
N MET A 51 -10.20 7.03 -6.49
CA MET A 51 -10.29 5.87 -5.60
C MET A 51 -11.12 4.73 -6.20
N ARG A 52 -12.00 4.97 -7.17
CA ARG A 52 -12.78 3.91 -7.85
C ARG A 52 -12.04 3.26 -9.01
N ASN A 53 -10.91 3.84 -9.44
CA ASN A 53 -10.25 3.50 -10.69
C ASN A 53 -8.74 3.29 -10.50
N PRO A 54 -8.30 2.37 -9.61
CA PRO A 54 -6.88 2.11 -9.45
C PRO A 54 -6.27 1.61 -10.77
N LEU A 55 -5.04 2.03 -11.04
CA LEU A 55 -4.19 1.43 -12.06
C LEU A 55 -3.43 0.27 -11.43
N LEU A 56 -3.52 -0.91 -12.04
CA LEU A 56 -2.74 -2.06 -11.63
C LEU A 56 -1.35 -1.98 -12.28
N ILE A 57 -0.27 -2.15 -11.52
CA ILE A 57 1.10 -2.06 -12.06
C ILE A 57 1.31 -3.05 -13.22
N SER A 58 0.62 -4.20 -13.18
CA SER A 58 0.68 -5.17 -14.27
C SER A 58 -0.05 -4.77 -15.55
N GLU A 59 -0.94 -3.77 -15.51
CA GLU A 59 -1.80 -3.31 -16.61
C GLU A 59 -1.59 -1.81 -16.92
N PRO A 60 -0.43 -1.42 -17.45
CA PRO A 60 -0.08 -0.02 -17.71
C PRO A 60 -0.78 0.59 -18.95
N GLU A 61 -1.85 0.00 -19.47
CA GLU A 61 -2.37 0.36 -20.81
C GLU A 61 -3.33 1.57 -20.80
N ARG A 62 -3.49 2.28 -19.67
CA ARG A 62 -4.43 3.41 -19.58
C ARG A 62 -3.93 4.71 -20.23
N SER A 63 -2.67 5.10 -19.98
CA SER A 63 -2.02 6.23 -20.67
C SER A 63 -0.51 6.21 -20.45
N ALA A 64 0.26 6.71 -21.43
CA ALA A 64 1.73 6.75 -21.33
C ALA A 64 2.21 7.56 -20.09
N ARG A 65 1.54 8.67 -19.79
CA ARG A 65 1.85 9.50 -18.61
C ARG A 65 1.59 8.77 -17.29
N ALA A 66 0.40 8.17 -17.12
CA ALA A 66 0.06 7.42 -15.91
C ALA A 66 1.04 6.26 -15.68
N THR A 67 1.40 5.57 -16.75
CA THR A 67 2.38 4.47 -16.71
C THR A 67 3.75 4.94 -16.28
N GLN A 68 4.21 6.07 -16.80
CA GLN A 68 5.50 6.64 -16.41
C GLN A 68 5.51 7.03 -14.92
N ILE A 69 4.46 7.70 -14.44
CA ILE A 69 4.28 8.05 -13.01
C ILE A 69 4.31 6.79 -12.13
N CYS A 70 3.62 5.73 -12.53
CA CYS A 70 3.65 4.47 -11.79
C CYS A 70 5.03 3.84 -11.75
N ILE A 71 5.74 3.81 -12.88
CA ILE A 71 7.07 3.21 -12.97
C ILE A 71 8.05 3.95 -12.07
N GLU A 72 8.07 5.28 -12.13
CA GLU A 72 8.93 6.13 -11.29
C GLU A 72 8.62 5.94 -9.79
N HIS A 73 7.33 5.95 -9.44
CA HIS A 73 6.91 5.77 -8.04
C HIS A 73 7.30 4.39 -7.50
N VAL A 74 7.00 3.32 -8.25
CA VAL A 74 7.36 1.96 -7.84
C VAL A 74 8.87 1.79 -7.75
N ALA A 75 9.62 2.33 -8.70
CA ALA A 75 11.07 2.26 -8.69
C ALA A 75 11.67 3.00 -7.49
N LYS A 76 11.14 4.19 -7.14
CA LYS A 76 11.53 4.92 -5.92
C LYS A 76 11.36 4.05 -4.67
N TRP A 77 10.16 3.48 -4.46
CA TRP A 77 9.89 2.62 -3.31
C TRP A 77 10.73 1.33 -3.29
N ALA A 78 11.06 0.79 -4.46
CA ALA A 78 11.86 -0.42 -4.56
C ALA A 78 13.36 -0.19 -4.33
N LYS A 79 13.87 1.01 -4.66
CA LYS A 79 15.27 1.42 -4.41
C LYS A 79 15.51 1.74 -2.95
N GLU A 80 14.52 2.31 -2.27
CA GLU A 80 14.60 2.76 -0.88
C GLU A 80 13.59 2.02 0.03
N PRO A 81 13.63 0.67 0.11
CA PRO A 81 12.71 -0.04 0.99
C PRO A 81 13.18 0.06 2.44
N VAL A 82 12.26 -0.13 3.39
CA VAL A 82 12.59 -0.29 4.81
C VAL A 82 13.58 -1.46 4.94
N GLU A 83 14.79 -1.21 5.42
CA GLU A 83 15.91 -2.17 5.37
C GLU A 83 15.62 -3.51 6.07
N THR A 84 14.85 -3.45 7.16
CA THR A 84 14.47 -4.62 7.96
C THR A 84 13.34 -5.44 7.34
N SER A 85 12.70 -4.96 6.27
CA SER A 85 11.57 -5.64 5.64
C SER A 85 11.99 -6.90 4.87
N ILE A 86 11.10 -7.90 4.83
CA ILE A 86 11.27 -9.10 4.00
C ILE A 86 11.45 -8.72 2.52
N PHE A 87 10.78 -7.66 2.06
CA PHE A 87 10.94 -7.12 0.72
C PHE A 87 12.40 -6.71 0.48
N ALA A 88 12.97 -5.85 1.34
CA ALA A 88 14.35 -5.39 1.20
C ALA A 88 15.37 -6.52 1.21
N GLN A 89 15.14 -7.56 2.02
CA GLN A 89 15.99 -8.76 2.05
C GLN A 89 15.92 -9.53 0.73
N ARG A 90 14.71 -9.78 0.21
CA ARG A 90 14.49 -10.55 -1.03
C ARG A 90 14.92 -9.81 -2.29
N THR A 91 14.82 -8.49 -2.30
CA THR A 91 15.17 -7.65 -3.45
C THR A 91 16.54 -7.00 -3.31
N ARG A 92 17.35 -7.36 -2.30
CA ARG A 92 18.65 -6.75 -2.02
C ARG A 92 19.56 -6.69 -3.25
N TRP A 93 19.66 -7.78 -3.99
CA TRP A 93 20.51 -7.88 -5.17
C TRP A 93 20.09 -6.94 -6.30
N LEU A 94 18.79 -6.64 -6.44
CA LEU A 94 18.28 -5.69 -7.44
C LEU A 94 18.70 -4.25 -7.17
N ARG A 95 19.01 -3.90 -5.91
CA ARG A 95 19.39 -2.54 -5.52
C ARG A 95 20.83 -2.19 -5.88
N HIS A 96 21.68 -3.20 -6.04
CA HIS A 96 23.11 -3.01 -6.31
C HIS A 96 23.45 -3.03 -7.81
N VAL A 97 22.48 -3.37 -8.66
CA VAL A 97 22.66 -3.35 -10.12
C VAL A 97 22.04 -2.06 -10.67
N PRO A 98 22.76 -1.27 -11.48
CA PRO A 98 22.17 -0.10 -12.14
C PRO A 98 21.20 -0.57 -13.23
N ILE A 99 19.96 -0.84 -12.83
CA ILE A 99 18.87 -1.23 -13.74
C ILE A 99 17.93 -0.04 -14.00
N PRO A 100 17.54 0.20 -15.27
CA PRO A 100 16.47 1.14 -15.59
C PRO A 100 15.17 0.81 -14.87
N ASP A 101 14.42 1.83 -14.45
CA ASP A 101 13.19 1.70 -13.66
C ASP A 101 12.17 0.76 -14.32
N ARG A 102 12.04 0.82 -15.65
CA ARG A 102 11.17 -0.09 -16.41
C ARG A 102 11.56 -1.56 -16.24
N LEU A 103 12.87 -1.85 -16.21
CA LEU A 103 13.37 -3.21 -16.01
C LEU A 103 13.23 -3.65 -14.56
N LEU A 104 13.44 -2.74 -13.60
CA LEU A 104 13.18 -3.00 -12.18
C LEU A 104 11.71 -3.38 -11.94
N VAL A 105 10.77 -2.61 -12.47
CA VAL A 105 9.32 -2.91 -12.35
C VAL A 105 8.97 -4.24 -13.02
N LYS A 106 9.54 -4.54 -14.19
CA LYS A 106 9.38 -5.85 -14.84
C LYS A 106 9.92 -7.01 -13.98
N ALA A 107 11.08 -6.84 -13.36
CA ALA A 107 11.67 -7.84 -12.46
C ALA A 107 10.79 -8.07 -11.22
N LEU A 108 10.27 -6.99 -10.62
CA LEU A 108 9.33 -7.08 -9.49
C LEU A 108 8.06 -7.86 -9.88
N ARG A 109 7.48 -7.58 -11.05
CA ARG A 109 6.33 -8.33 -11.59
C ARG A 109 6.62 -9.80 -11.80
N ALA A 110 7.81 -10.14 -12.32
CA ALA A 110 8.24 -11.52 -12.49
C ALA A 110 8.31 -12.26 -11.14
N MET A 111 8.69 -11.57 -10.07
CA MET A 111 8.65 -12.06 -8.68
C MET A 111 7.26 -11.97 -8.02
N ARG A 112 6.21 -11.73 -8.81
CA ARG A 112 4.81 -11.62 -8.38
C ARG A 112 4.49 -10.45 -7.47
N TYR A 113 5.35 -9.43 -7.43
CA TYR A 113 5.02 -8.15 -6.80
C TYR A 113 4.15 -7.32 -7.75
N ASP A 114 3.13 -6.69 -7.18
CA ASP A 114 2.17 -5.88 -7.90
C ASP A 114 1.62 -4.78 -6.99
N GLY A 115 0.70 -3.97 -7.51
CA GLY A 115 0.12 -2.90 -6.73
C GLY A 115 -1.03 -2.18 -7.40
N LEU A 116 -1.91 -1.64 -6.56
CA LEU A 116 -2.94 -0.70 -6.94
C LEU A 116 -2.41 0.72 -6.77
N MET A 117 -2.45 1.49 -7.85
CA MET A 117 -1.96 2.86 -7.92
C MET A 117 -3.13 3.81 -8.11
N PHE A 118 -3.27 4.79 -7.21
CA PHE A 118 -4.31 5.80 -7.26
C PHE A 118 -3.67 7.11 -7.73
N ILE A 119 -3.87 7.45 -9.01
CA ILE A 119 -3.14 8.53 -9.68
C ILE A 119 -4.05 9.75 -9.83
N GLY A 120 -3.61 10.90 -9.33
CA GLY A 120 -4.19 12.21 -9.59
C GLY A 120 -3.42 13.00 -10.65
N ALA A 121 -3.78 14.26 -10.84
CA ALA A 121 -3.13 15.15 -11.80
C ALA A 121 -1.62 15.29 -11.56
N ASP A 122 -1.22 15.40 -10.29
CA ASP A 122 0.14 15.71 -9.86
C ASP A 122 0.97 14.49 -9.45
N GLY A 123 0.42 13.28 -9.59
CA GLY A 123 1.14 12.04 -9.28
C GLY A 123 0.31 11.01 -8.52
N VAL A 124 1.00 10.15 -7.77
CA VAL A 124 0.36 9.09 -6.99
C VAL A 124 -0.20 9.66 -5.68
N ILE A 125 -1.52 9.59 -5.50
CA ILE A 125 -2.23 9.98 -4.28
C ILE A 125 -2.14 8.89 -3.22
N ALA A 126 -2.28 7.63 -3.63
CA ALA A 126 -2.17 6.49 -2.74
C ALA A 126 -1.65 5.27 -3.50
N HIS A 127 -1.10 4.31 -2.77
CA HIS A 127 -0.78 2.99 -3.32
C HIS A 127 -1.09 1.89 -2.33
N VAL A 128 -1.32 0.70 -2.86
CA VAL A 128 -1.31 -0.57 -2.12
C VAL A 128 -0.40 -1.54 -2.87
N PHE A 129 0.74 -1.89 -2.29
CA PHE A 129 1.63 -2.92 -2.84
C PHE A 129 1.37 -4.27 -2.19
N PHE A 130 1.35 -5.31 -3.01
CA PHE A 130 1.08 -6.66 -2.59
C PHE A 130 1.87 -7.68 -3.39
N GLN A 131 2.07 -8.86 -2.80
CA GLN A 131 2.64 -10.02 -3.48
C GLN A 131 1.52 -11.01 -3.79
N ARG A 132 1.49 -11.51 -5.03
CA ARG A 132 0.55 -12.54 -5.46
C ARG A 132 1.09 -13.93 -5.13
N HIS A 133 0.28 -14.73 -4.45
CA HIS A 133 0.46 -16.17 -4.28
C HIS A 133 -0.68 -16.91 -4.99
N PRO A 134 -0.59 -18.24 -5.22
CA PRO A 134 -1.60 -18.98 -5.97
C PRO A 134 -3.04 -18.79 -5.48
N ASN A 135 -3.25 -18.69 -4.17
CA ASN A 135 -4.58 -18.55 -3.54
C ASN A 135 -4.68 -17.40 -2.52
N GLU A 136 -3.66 -16.55 -2.42
CA GLU A 136 -3.58 -15.49 -1.42
C GLU A 136 -2.96 -14.23 -2.03
N LEU A 137 -3.48 -13.05 -1.66
CA LEU A 137 -2.77 -11.78 -1.89
C LEU A 137 -2.25 -11.23 -0.56
N ARG A 138 -0.94 -10.97 -0.51
CA ARG A 138 -0.27 -10.45 0.70
C ARG A 138 0.08 -8.98 0.51
N MET A 139 -0.72 -8.09 1.09
CA MET A 139 -0.41 -6.66 1.13
C MET A 139 0.74 -6.42 2.10
N PHE A 140 1.74 -5.68 1.65
CA PHE A 140 2.92 -5.36 2.47
C PHE A 140 3.23 -3.86 2.55
N SER A 141 2.55 -3.03 1.76
CA SER A 141 2.64 -1.58 1.86
C SER A 141 1.32 -0.93 1.47
N VAL A 142 0.91 0.04 2.26
CA VAL A 142 -0.13 1.02 1.91
C VAL A 142 0.40 2.39 2.30
N ALA A 143 0.27 3.36 1.41
CA ALA A 143 0.62 4.74 1.72
C ALA A 143 -0.33 5.72 1.02
N VAL A 144 -0.42 6.91 1.60
CA VAL A 144 -1.15 8.05 1.07
C VAL A 144 -0.19 9.23 1.06
N ALA A 145 -0.14 9.95 -0.07
CA ALA A 145 0.67 11.15 -0.20
C ALA A 145 0.26 12.18 0.86
N GLU A 146 1.24 12.88 1.42
CA GLU A 146 1.09 13.77 2.58
C GLU A 146 -0.09 14.75 2.49
N PRO A 147 -0.33 15.45 1.35
CA PRO A 147 -1.45 16.38 1.23
C PRO A 147 -2.85 15.74 1.38
N PHE A 148 -2.93 14.41 1.33
CA PHE A 148 -4.18 13.66 1.37
C PHE A 148 -4.30 12.75 2.61
N GLN A 149 -3.35 12.83 3.55
CA GLN A 149 -3.40 12.06 4.78
C GLN A 149 -4.54 12.54 5.71
N GLY A 150 -5.02 11.68 6.61
CA GLY A 150 -6.12 12.01 7.52
C GLY A 150 -7.54 11.91 6.94
N HIS A 151 -7.69 11.83 5.60
CA HIS A 151 -8.99 11.79 4.92
C HIS A 151 -9.57 10.38 4.70
N GLY A 152 -9.07 9.37 5.40
CA GLY A 152 -9.53 7.98 5.25
C GLY A 152 -9.16 7.31 3.92
N LEU A 153 -8.25 7.89 3.12
CA LEU A 153 -7.89 7.33 1.82
C LEU A 153 -7.16 5.99 1.90
N ALA A 154 -6.37 5.74 2.96
CA ALA A 154 -5.73 4.45 3.18
C ALA A 154 -6.78 3.33 3.35
N GLU A 155 -7.84 3.61 4.11
CA GLU A 155 -8.97 2.69 4.31
C GLU A 155 -9.68 2.41 2.99
N ARG A 156 -10.00 3.46 2.20
CA ARG A 156 -10.59 3.31 0.86
C ARG A 156 -9.69 2.55 -0.12
N ALA A 157 -8.38 2.79 -0.09
CA ALA A 157 -7.42 2.09 -0.93
C ALA A 157 -7.40 0.58 -0.61
N LEU A 158 -7.48 0.23 0.68
CA LEU A 158 -7.57 -1.16 1.12
C LEU A 158 -8.94 -1.79 0.80
N GLU A 159 -10.04 -1.04 0.82
CA GLU A 159 -11.33 -1.53 0.34
C GLU A 159 -11.26 -1.89 -1.15
N GLN A 160 -10.58 -1.08 -1.96
CA GLN A 160 -10.35 -1.38 -3.38
C GLN A 160 -9.44 -2.59 -3.57
N PHE A 161 -8.44 -2.78 -2.70
CA PHE A 161 -7.63 -4.00 -2.68
C PHE A 161 -8.47 -5.25 -2.38
N VAL A 162 -9.44 -5.15 -1.45
CA VAL A 162 -10.41 -6.22 -1.20
C VAL A 162 -11.26 -6.50 -2.44
N GLN A 163 -11.80 -5.46 -3.09
CA GLN A 163 -12.59 -5.65 -4.31
C GLN A 163 -11.77 -6.27 -5.44
N TYR A 164 -10.53 -5.81 -5.61
CA TYR A 164 -9.58 -6.36 -6.56
C TYR A 164 -9.36 -7.86 -6.33
N ALA A 165 -9.11 -8.26 -5.07
CA ALA A 165 -8.90 -9.65 -4.70
C ALA A 165 -10.13 -10.53 -4.96
N LYS A 166 -11.33 -10.03 -4.67
CA LYS A 166 -12.59 -10.74 -4.95
C LYS A 166 -12.80 -11.00 -6.44
N GLY A 167 -12.35 -10.07 -7.29
CA GLY A 167 -12.39 -10.20 -8.75
C GLY A 167 -11.30 -11.11 -9.33
N CYS A 168 -10.28 -11.50 -8.55
CA CYS A 168 -9.22 -12.39 -9.03
C CYS A 168 -9.64 -13.86 -8.96
N PRO A 169 -9.64 -14.60 -10.09
CA PRO A 169 -9.85 -16.05 -10.08
C PRO A 169 -8.80 -16.77 -9.22
N GLY A 170 -9.23 -17.74 -8.43
CA GLY A 170 -8.35 -18.57 -7.59
C GLY A 170 -7.86 -17.92 -6.29
N VAL A 171 -8.02 -16.61 -6.11
CA VAL A 171 -7.69 -15.95 -4.83
C VAL A 171 -8.77 -16.28 -3.80
N GLU A 172 -8.38 -16.84 -2.67
CA GLU A 172 -9.29 -17.26 -1.59
C GLU A 172 -9.09 -16.43 -0.32
N SER A 173 -7.93 -15.82 -0.17
CA SER A 173 -7.55 -15.10 1.04
C SER A 173 -6.71 -13.87 0.79
N LEU A 174 -6.68 -13.01 1.80
CA LEU A 174 -5.96 -11.76 1.88
C LEU A 174 -5.14 -11.75 3.16
N ARG A 175 -3.99 -11.12 3.11
CA ARG A 175 -3.20 -10.79 4.31
C ARG A 175 -2.85 -9.32 4.32
N PHE A 176 -3.21 -8.65 5.41
CA PHE A 176 -2.94 -7.25 5.65
C PHE A 176 -1.65 -7.08 6.47
N GLY A 177 -0.50 -7.00 5.79
CA GLY A 177 0.79 -6.72 6.41
C GLY A 177 1.42 -7.96 7.06
N ALA A 178 2.58 -7.76 7.70
CA ALA A 178 3.32 -8.80 8.41
C ALA A 178 3.05 -8.82 9.93
N ASN A 179 1.93 -8.21 10.36
CA ASN A 179 1.55 -7.96 11.76
C ASN A 179 2.53 -7.02 12.50
N GLY A 180 1.99 -5.92 13.05
CA GLY A 180 2.77 -5.02 13.92
C GLY A 180 2.43 -3.54 13.78
N HIS A 181 2.14 -3.05 12.57
CA HIS A 181 1.88 -1.61 12.37
C HIS A 181 0.49 -1.21 12.93
N ASP A 182 0.46 -0.27 13.86
CA ASP A 182 -0.78 0.17 14.54
C ASP A 182 -1.85 0.67 13.58
N ALA A 183 -1.45 1.42 12.54
CA ALA A 183 -2.38 1.91 11.53
C ALA A 183 -3.08 0.76 10.77
N VAL A 184 -2.36 -0.30 10.42
CA VAL A 184 -2.94 -1.46 9.72
C VAL A 184 -3.86 -2.22 10.66
N ARG A 185 -3.46 -2.45 11.92
CA ARG A 185 -4.32 -3.06 12.95
C ARG A 185 -5.62 -2.28 13.16
N HIS A 186 -5.54 -0.95 13.20
CA HIS A 186 -6.70 -0.09 13.32
C HIS A 186 -7.67 -0.26 12.14
N ILE A 187 -7.15 -0.32 10.91
CA ILE A 187 -7.98 -0.57 9.73
C ILE A 187 -8.56 -1.99 9.76
N CYS A 188 -7.78 -3.01 10.14
CA CYS A 188 -8.28 -4.38 10.27
C CYS A 188 -9.44 -4.47 11.27
N ARG A 189 -9.39 -3.78 12.41
CA ARG A 189 -10.51 -3.72 13.36
C ARG A 189 -11.77 -3.09 12.75
N LYS A 190 -11.62 -2.00 11.99
CA LYS A 190 -12.74 -1.39 11.25
C LYS A 190 -13.31 -2.32 10.17
N PHE A 191 -12.44 -3.05 9.48
CA PHE A 191 -12.86 -4.01 8.46
C PHE A 191 -13.55 -5.21 9.09
N HIS A 192 -13.09 -5.70 10.24
CA HIS A 192 -13.75 -6.75 11.00
C HIS A 192 -15.18 -6.35 11.37
N ALA A 193 -15.37 -5.13 11.88
CA ALA A 193 -16.70 -4.60 12.21
C ALA A 193 -17.65 -4.51 10.99
N ARG A 194 -17.10 -4.54 9.77
CA ARG A 194 -17.84 -4.47 8.50
C ARG A 194 -17.62 -5.69 7.60
N GLN A 195 -17.15 -6.81 8.16
CA GLN A 195 -16.64 -7.93 7.37
C GLN A 195 -17.71 -8.57 6.47
N GLU A 196 -18.95 -8.65 6.95
CA GLU A 196 -20.09 -9.14 6.16
C GLU A 196 -20.35 -8.26 4.91
N ALA A 197 -20.32 -6.93 5.08
CA ALA A 197 -20.50 -5.97 3.98
C ALA A 197 -19.33 -6.02 2.98
N LEU A 198 -18.12 -6.31 3.46
CA LEU A 198 -16.95 -6.52 2.61
C LEU A 198 -16.94 -7.90 1.94
N GLY A 199 -17.71 -8.86 2.44
CA GLY A 199 -17.69 -10.26 2.01
C GLY A 199 -16.41 -10.96 2.43
N LEU A 200 -15.99 -10.73 3.68
CA LEU A 200 -14.79 -11.29 4.29
C LEU A 200 -15.11 -11.99 5.62
N GLU A 201 -14.31 -12.99 5.95
CA GLU A 201 -14.08 -13.46 7.31
C GLU A 201 -12.67 -13.00 7.71
N LEU A 202 -12.57 -11.95 8.53
CA LEU A 202 -11.29 -11.32 8.89
C LEU A 202 -10.96 -11.58 10.35
N ASP A 203 -9.75 -12.08 10.61
CA ASP A 203 -9.15 -12.04 11.94
C ASP A 203 -8.39 -10.70 12.10
N PRO A 204 -8.81 -9.81 13.03
CA PRO A 204 -8.24 -8.48 13.16
C PRO A 204 -6.86 -8.49 13.84
N ASP A 205 -6.52 -9.57 14.56
CA ASP A 205 -5.26 -9.72 15.28
C ASP A 205 -4.16 -10.23 14.35
N THR A 206 -4.52 -11.15 13.44
CA THR A 206 -3.57 -11.70 12.45
C THR A 206 -3.58 -10.98 11.10
N GLY A 207 -4.60 -10.15 10.84
CA GLY A 207 -4.79 -9.47 9.56
C GLY A 207 -5.06 -10.42 8.40
N ILE A 208 -5.44 -11.67 8.67
CA ILE A 208 -5.77 -12.67 7.65
C ILE A 208 -7.27 -12.61 7.39
N ALA A 209 -7.66 -12.44 6.14
CA ALA A 209 -9.05 -12.46 5.69
C ALA A 209 -9.30 -13.57 4.69
N ARG A 210 -10.37 -14.36 4.86
CA ARG A 210 -10.90 -15.25 3.84
C ARG A 210 -11.99 -14.54 3.04
N ILE A 211 -12.03 -14.78 1.74
CA ILE A 211 -13.05 -14.24 0.86
C ILE A 211 -14.28 -15.12 0.92
N VAL A 212 -15.41 -14.56 1.37
CA VAL A 212 -16.70 -15.25 1.39
C VAL A 212 -17.37 -15.05 0.04
N ARG A 213 -17.36 -16.08 -0.80
CA ARG A 213 -18.19 -16.14 -2.00
C ARG A 213 -19.53 -16.71 -1.57
N ARG A 214 -20.59 -15.90 -1.59
CA ARG A 214 -21.94 -16.44 -1.47
C ARG A 214 -22.09 -17.45 -2.60
N GLY A 215 -22.21 -18.73 -2.26
CA GLY A 215 -22.44 -19.75 -3.26
C GLY A 215 -23.65 -19.33 -4.09
N ASN A 216 -23.51 -19.33 -5.41
CA ASN A 216 -24.68 -19.47 -6.26
C ASN A 216 -25.27 -20.81 -5.85
N SER A 217 -26.24 -20.80 -4.95
CA SER A 217 -27.12 -21.94 -4.73
C SER A 217 -27.85 -22.14 -6.05
N GLU A 218 -27.27 -22.96 -6.92
CA GLU A 218 -27.98 -23.60 -8.02
C GLU A 218 -29.03 -24.57 -7.46
#